data_AF-A0A9D1HPE5-F1
#
_entry.id   AF-A0A9D1HPE5-F1
#
_cell.length_a   1.000
_cell.length_b   1.000
_cell.length_c   1.000
_cell.angle_alpha   90.00
_cell.angle_beta   90.00
_cell.angle_gamma   90.00
#
_symmetry.space_group_name_H-M   'P 1'
#
loop_
_entity.id
_entity.type
_entity.pdbx_description
1 polymer ?
#
loop_
_entity_poly.entity_id
_entity_poly.type
_entity_poly.pdbx_seq_one_letter_code
_entity_poly.pdbx_strand_id
1 'polypeptide(L)'
;MKRKGFSTQTIVFGAFLVTIAFLLGGGFQRVTGIPTSIKLNFGGASQSIGFTAVPLVIASLVLGPFGGLIVAALYDTLQYLLITGGVWNPIFTLSEIVVGWLPGMIYLGFKKVNLTRSIRRELVAFLVAYGLAMILMTSVMGQGQSEAQRVVQMISFENGFHIVNGILLGAFLLAIVLSIGLMFFFSRKRSTEGLFSFDKIYLVTFLAMILRSLISGYGLWLYMGKTVPLIFYWLPRFVTPMFLVPIVSFAITGLGYILKRYTHD
;
A
#
# COMPACT_ATOMS: atom_id res chain seq x y z
N MET A 1 18.59 -16.89 27.36
CA MET A 1 17.75 -15.70 27.08
C MET A 1 16.29 -16.06 27.35
N LYS A 2 15.67 -15.60 28.44
CA LYS A 2 14.21 -15.79 28.62
C LYS A 2 13.49 -14.94 27.58
N ARG A 3 12.80 -15.56 26.61
CA ARG A 3 11.93 -14.84 25.67
C ARG A 3 10.84 -14.14 26.49
N LYS A 4 10.91 -12.83 26.63
CA LYS A 4 9.79 -12.03 27.13
C LYS A 4 8.65 -12.19 26.12
N GLY A 5 7.60 -12.89 26.50
CA GLY A 5 6.38 -12.97 25.70
C GLY A 5 5.73 -11.59 25.53
N PHE A 6 4.75 -11.49 24.63
CA PHE A 6 3.97 -10.27 24.48
C PHE A 6 3.22 -9.94 25.79
N SER A 7 3.19 -8.67 26.16
CA SER A 7 2.36 -8.22 27.29
C SER A 7 0.87 -8.25 26.90
N THR A 8 -0.03 -8.28 27.89
CA THR A 8 -1.48 -8.18 27.66
C THR A 8 -1.83 -6.94 26.83
N GLN A 9 -1.19 -5.80 27.12
CA GLN A 9 -1.39 -4.56 26.37
C GLN A 9 -1.01 -4.71 24.89
N THR A 10 0.13 -5.37 24.60
CA THR A 10 0.54 -5.62 23.21
C THR A 10 -0.44 -6.53 22.48
N ILE A 11 -0.95 -7.58 23.15
CA ILE A 11 -1.92 -8.50 22.56
C ILE A 11 -3.23 -7.77 22.25
N VAL A 12 -3.77 -7.01 23.20
CA VAL A 12 -5.01 -6.24 23.03
C VAL A 12 -4.88 -5.21 21.90
N PHE A 13 -3.76 -4.48 21.87
CA PHE A 13 -3.51 -3.51 20.81
C PHE A 13 -3.33 -4.18 19.43
N GLY A 14 -2.66 -5.33 19.37
CA GLY A 14 -2.56 -6.13 18.15
C GLY A 14 -3.93 -6.58 17.63
N ALA A 15 -4.79 -7.11 18.51
CA ALA A 15 -6.15 -7.52 18.16
C ALA A 15 -7.01 -6.35 17.66
N PHE A 16 -6.86 -5.17 18.29
CA PHE A 16 -7.51 -3.94 17.84
C PHE A 16 -7.06 -3.56 16.42
N LEU A 17 -5.76 -3.62 16.12
CA LEU A 17 -5.23 -3.32 14.78
C LEU A 17 -5.67 -4.35 13.74
N VAL A 18 -5.75 -5.64 14.08
CA VAL A 18 -6.34 -6.67 13.20
C VAL A 18 -7.78 -6.32 12.86
N THR A 19 -8.57 -5.91 13.86
CA THR A 19 -9.98 -5.55 13.68
C THR A 19 -10.14 -4.33 12.76
N ILE A 20 -9.35 -3.28 12.96
CA ILE A 20 -9.36 -2.11 12.07
C ILE A 20 -8.96 -2.52 10.65
N ALA A 21 -7.89 -3.32 10.50
CA ALA A 21 -7.46 -3.78 9.19
C ALA A 21 -8.58 -4.55 8.47
N PHE A 22 -9.25 -5.46 9.17
CA PHE A 22 -10.38 -6.23 8.65
C PHE A 22 -11.54 -5.34 8.19
N LEU A 23 -11.93 -4.36 9.00
CA LEU A 23 -13.01 -3.43 8.66
C LEU A 23 -12.67 -2.62 7.41
N LEU A 24 -11.44 -2.08 7.33
CA LEU A 24 -10.96 -1.31 6.17
C LEU A 24 -10.75 -2.18 4.92
N GLY A 25 -10.46 -3.47 5.09
CA GLY A 25 -10.23 -4.43 4.02
C GLY A 25 -11.48 -4.92 3.31
N GLY A 26 -12.66 -4.55 3.82
CA GLY A 26 -13.94 -4.91 3.23
C GLY A 26 -14.95 -5.43 4.23
N GLY A 27 -14.56 -5.62 5.51
CA GLY A 27 -15.49 -6.00 6.56
C GLY A 27 -16.62 -5.00 6.74
N PHE A 28 -16.32 -3.70 6.69
CA PHE A 28 -17.35 -2.67 6.75
C PHE A 28 -18.30 -2.76 5.55
N GLN A 29 -17.77 -2.90 4.33
CA GLN A 29 -18.59 -3.06 3.13
C GLN A 29 -19.48 -4.31 3.19
N ARG A 30 -18.97 -5.42 3.73
CA ARG A 30 -19.75 -6.65 3.89
C ARG A 30 -20.96 -6.46 4.82
N VAL A 31 -20.82 -5.64 5.86
CA VAL A 31 -21.87 -5.41 6.85
C VAL A 31 -22.84 -4.31 6.41
N THR A 32 -22.35 -3.21 5.85
CA THR A 32 -23.15 -2.02 5.56
C THR A 32 -23.54 -1.84 4.09
N GLY A 33 -22.90 -2.59 3.18
CA GLY A 33 -23.02 -2.39 1.74
C GLY A 33 -22.28 -1.16 1.20
N ILE A 34 -21.70 -0.32 2.07
CA ILE A 34 -21.01 0.91 1.66
C ILE A 34 -19.57 0.56 1.21
N PRO A 35 -19.16 0.93 -0.01
CA PRO A 35 -17.83 0.61 -0.52
C PRO A 35 -16.73 1.31 0.30
N THR A 36 -15.75 0.54 0.78
CA THR A 36 -14.56 1.07 1.49
C THR A 36 -13.30 1.10 0.63
N SER A 37 -13.39 0.66 -0.62
CA SER A 37 -12.26 0.58 -1.54
C SER A 37 -12.64 1.02 -2.94
N ILE A 38 -11.66 1.59 -3.64
CA ILE A 38 -11.81 1.97 -5.04
C ILE A 38 -11.18 0.86 -5.88
N LYS A 39 -11.99 0.21 -6.73
CA LYS A 39 -11.50 -0.82 -7.65
C LYS A 39 -10.89 -0.16 -8.89
N LEU A 40 -9.64 -0.49 -9.16
CA LEU A 40 -8.97 -0.16 -10.41
C LEU A 40 -8.95 -1.41 -11.31
N ASN A 41 -9.48 -1.28 -12.52
CA ASN A 41 -9.52 -2.37 -13.49
C ASN A 41 -8.60 -2.05 -14.67
N PHE A 42 -7.67 -2.96 -14.98
CA PHE A 42 -6.73 -2.85 -16.08
C PHE A 42 -6.83 -4.09 -16.97
N GLY A 43 -7.75 -4.06 -17.95
CA GLY A 43 -7.78 -5.01 -19.08
C GLY A 43 -7.66 -6.50 -18.73
N GLY A 44 -8.24 -6.94 -17.60
CA GLY A 44 -8.19 -8.33 -17.11
C GLY A 44 -7.62 -8.51 -15.71
N ALA A 45 -7.00 -7.48 -15.11
CA ALA A 45 -6.56 -7.50 -13.72
C ALA A 45 -7.18 -6.35 -12.92
N SER A 46 -7.85 -6.67 -11.80
CA SER A 46 -8.42 -5.69 -10.89
C SER A 46 -7.63 -5.61 -9.59
N GLN A 47 -7.37 -4.40 -9.09
CA GLN A 47 -6.79 -4.17 -7.77
C GLN A 47 -7.58 -3.11 -7.03
N SER A 48 -7.89 -3.37 -5.77
CA SER A 48 -8.58 -2.40 -4.93
C SER A 48 -7.57 -1.52 -4.18
N ILE A 49 -7.79 -0.21 -4.22
CA ILE A 49 -7.15 0.75 -3.32
C ILE A 49 -7.98 0.77 -2.03
N GLY A 50 -7.42 0.21 -0.96
CA GLY A 50 -8.03 0.19 0.37
C GLY A 50 -7.05 0.65 1.45
N PHE A 51 -7.59 1.11 2.58
CA PHE A 51 -6.81 1.73 3.66
C PHE A 51 -6.19 0.73 4.65
N THR A 52 -6.22 -0.57 4.33
CA THR A 52 -5.72 -1.67 5.19
C THR A 52 -4.26 -1.53 5.56
N ALA A 53 -3.47 -0.94 4.66
CA ALA A 53 -2.06 -0.64 4.90
C ALA A 53 -1.81 0.19 6.16
N VAL A 54 -2.73 1.09 6.54
CA VAL A 54 -2.57 1.99 7.68
C VAL A 54 -2.39 1.22 8.99
N PRO A 55 -3.35 0.38 9.44
CA PRO A 55 -3.19 -0.38 10.68
C PRO A 55 -2.03 -1.39 10.64
N LEU A 56 -1.70 -1.97 9.46
CA LEU A 56 -0.58 -2.90 9.33
C LEU A 56 0.78 -2.22 9.55
N VAL A 57 0.98 -1.05 8.91
CA VAL A 57 2.23 -0.28 9.08
C VAL A 57 2.31 0.26 10.52
N ILE A 58 1.21 0.71 11.12
CA ILE A 58 1.18 1.11 12.54
C ILE A 58 1.60 -0.07 13.43
N ALA A 59 1.06 -1.27 13.20
CA ALA A 59 1.44 -2.46 13.96
C ALA A 59 2.95 -2.71 13.87
N SER A 60 3.52 -2.61 12.67
CA SER A 60 4.95 -2.82 12.42
C SER A 60 5.85 -1.84 13.18
N LEU A 61 5.42 -0.57 13.30
CA LEU A 61 6.19 0.50 13.92
C LEU A 61 6.04 0.51 15.44
N VAL A 62 4.84 0.22 15.95
CA VAL A 62 4.49 0.33 17.36
C VAL A 62 4.74 -0.98 18.11
N LEU A 63 4.31 -2.12 17.55
CA LEU A 63 4.51 -3.45 18.16
C LEU A 63 5.83 -4.10 17.73
N GLY A 64 6.57 -3.43 16.85
CA GLY A 64 7.77 -3.93 16.22
C GLY A 64 7.49 -4.87 15.05
N PRO A 65 8.54 -5.28 14.32
CA PRO A 65 8.40 -6.04 13.08
C PRO A 65 7.63 -7.34 13.23
N PHE A 66 7.86 -8.06 14.34
CA PHE A 66 7.22 -9.34 14.58
C PHE A 66 5.74 -9.18 14.96
N GLY A 67 5.39 -8.13 15.72
CA GLY A 67 4.00 -7.81 16.02
C GLY A 67 3.22 -7.44 14.75
N GLY A 68 3.79 -6.62 13.88
CA GLY A 68 3.17 -6.27 12.61
C GLY A 68 3.05 -7.45 11.63
N LEU A 69 4.03 -8.37 11.60
CA LEU A 69 3.94 -9.64 10.86
C LEU A 69 2.70 -10.44 11.29
N ILE A 70 2.51 -10.63 12.60
CA ILE A 70 1.39 -11.40 13.14
C ILE A 70 0.07 -10.71 12.79
N VAL A 71 -0.02 -9.39 12.99
CA VAL A 71 -1.23 -8.62 12.67
C VAL A 71 -1.60 -8.76 11.19
N ALA A 72 -0.64 -8.66 10.28
CA ALA A 72 -0.89 -8.81 8.85
C ALA A 72 -1.32 -10.23 8.45
N ALA A 73 -0.66 -11.25 9.00
CA ALA A 73 -1.02 -12.64 8.75
C ALA A 73 -2.45 -12.96 9.23
N LEU A 74 -2.79 -12.53 10.45
CA LEU A 74 -4.13 -12.74 11.01
C LEU A 74 -5.19 -11.97 10.26
N TYR A 75 -4.94 -10.71 9.91
CA TYR A 75 -5.85 -9.90 9.11
C TYR A 75 -6.17 -10.59 7.77
N ASP A 76 -5.16 -10.95 6.99
CA ASP A 76 -5.38 -11.51 5.64
C ASP A 76 -6.07 -12.88 5.71
N THR A 77 -5.71 -13.69 6.71
CA THR A 77 -6.38 -14.99 6.95
C THR A 77 -7.86 -14.79 7.31
N LEU A 78 -8.19 -13.85 8.20
CA LEU A 78 -9.57 -13.54 8.57
C LEU A 78 -10.34 -12.94 7.39
N GLN A 79 -9.70 -12.07 6.61
CA GLN A 79 -10.27 -11.49 5.41
C GLN A 79 -10.65 -12.57 4.40
N TYR A 80 -9.76 -13.54 4.18
CA TYR A 80 -10.04 -14.70 3.34
C TYR A 80 -11.23 -15.53 3.87
N LEU A 81 -11.18 -15.94 5.14
CA LEU A 81 -12.18 -16.82 5.75
C LEU A 81 -13.57 -16.19 5.79
N LEU A 82 -13.64 -14.88 6.05
CA LEU A 82 -14.90 -14.22 6.35
C LEU A 82 -15.42 -13.36 5.22
N ILE A 83 -14.64 -13.01 4.19
CA ILE A 83 -15.06 -12.06 3.15
C ILE A 83 -14.88 -12.62 1.75
N THR A 84 -13.65 -12.95 1.36
CA THR A 84 -13.30 -13.15 -0.05
C THR A 84 -13.97 -14.39 -0.65
N GLY A 85 -14.09 -15.48 0.13
CA GLY A 85 -14.53 -16.77 -0.40
C GLY A 85 -13.57 -17.36 -1.45
N GLY A 86 -13.79 -18.61 -1.86
CA GLY A 86 -12.95 -19.30 -2.84
C GLY A 86 -11.71 -19.97 -2.26
N VAL A 87 -10.71 -20.28 -3.09
CA VAL A 87 -9.48 -20.99 -2.68
C VAL A 87 -8.49 -20.01 -2.04
N TRP A 88 -8.02 -20.32 -0.84
CA TRP A 88 -6.97 -19.54 -0.19
C TRP A 88 -5.69 -19.61 -1.02
N ASN A 89 -5.10 -18.44 -1.30
CA ASN A 89 -3.78 -18.38 -1.92
C ASN A 89 -2.77 -17.81 -0.90
N PRO A 90 -1.87 -18.66 -0.35
CA PRO A 90 -0.89 -18.24 0.65
C PRO A 90 0.02 -17.09 0.20
N ILE A 91 0.19 -16.89 -1.12
CA ILE A 91 1.03 -15.83 -1.64
C ILE A 91 0.46 -14.44 -1.32
N PHE A 92 -0.87 -14.31 -1.25
CA PHE A 92 -1.48 -13.03 -0.82
C PHE A 92 -1.20 -12.75 0.66
N THR A 93 -1.33 -13.77 1.52
CA THR A 93 -0.97 -13.64 2.93
C THR A 93 0.51 -13.29 3.12
N LEU A 94 1.41 -13.93 2.37
CA LEU A 94 2.83 -13.59 2.38
C LEU A 94 3.08 -12.15 1.91
N SER A 95 2.36 -11.67 0.90
CA SER A 95 2.48 -10.29 0.44
C SER A 95 1.99 -9.29 1.48
N GLU A 96 0.91 -9.56 2.21
CA GLU A 96 0.43 -8.72 3.32
C GLU A 96 1.38 -8.75 4.51
N ILE A 97 1.97 -9.91 4.82
CA ILE A 97 3.01 -10.04 5.85
C ILE A 97 4.16 -9.05 5.59
N VAL A 98 4.57 -8.87 4.34
CA VAL A 98 5.61 -7.88 3.98
C VAL A 98 5.20 -6.47 4.38
N VAL A 99 3.93 -6.09 4.19
CA VAL A 99 3.41 -4.78 4.62
C VAL A 99 3.45 -4.62 6.14
N GLY A 100 3.11 -5.68 6.89
CA GLY A 100 3.14 -5.66 8.36
C GLY A 100 4.54 -5.82 8.96
N TRP A 101 5.51 -6.36 8.23
CA TRP A 101 6.83 -6.68 8.77
C TRP A 101 7.90 -5.67 8.35
N LEU A 102 7.97 -5.37 7.05
CA LEU A 102 9.09 -4.66 6.46
C LEU A 102 9.23 -3.21 6.94
N PRO A 103 8.16 -2.41 7.12
CA PRO A 103 8.31 -1.03 7.55
C PRO A 103 8.96 -0.93 8.92
N GLY A 104 8.55 -1.77 9.87
CA GLY A 104 9.18 -1.89 11.19
C GLY A 104 10.65 -2.30 11.12
N MET A 105 11.00 -3.28 10.27
CA MET A 105 12.39 -3.72 10.09
C MET A 105 13.30 -2.59 9.61
N ILE A 106 12.91 -1.91 8.54
CA ILE A 106 13.70 -0.83 7.94
C ILE A 106 13.75 0.35 8.92
N TYR A 107 12.63 0.69 9.55
CA TYR A 107 12.58 1.78 10.51
C TYR A 107 13.54 1.56 11.69
N LEU A 108 13.63 0.35 12.24
CA LEU A 108 14.58 0.04 13.30
C LEU A 108 16.04 0.30 12.90
N GLY A 109 16.40 0.00 11.65
CA GLY A 109 17.75 0.24 11.10
C GLY A 109 18.09 1.71 10.92
N PHE A 110 17.11 2.58 10.65
CA PHE A 110 17.34 3.98 10.26
C PHE A 110 16.70 5.03 11.19
N LYS A 111 16.07 4.62 12.30
CA LYS A 111 15.43 5.55 13.26
C LYS A 111 16.40 6.59 13.80
N LYS A 112 17.67 6.20 14.01
CA LYS A 112 18.74 7.08 14.53
C LYS A 112 19.43 7.95 13.47
N VAL A 113 19.18 7.72 12.17
CA VAL A 113 19.87 8.45 11.10
C VAL A 113 19.12 9.74 10.75
N ASN A 114 19.84 10.86 10.65
CA ASN A 114 19.30 12.14 10.20
C ASN A 114 19.25 12.19 8.66
N LEU A 115 18.17 11.68 8.09
CA LEU A 115 18.01 11.45 6.65
C LEU A 115 17.49 12.68 5.86
N THR A 116 17.48 13.86 6.48
CA THR A 116 16.44 14.87 6.21
C THR A 116 16.55 15.65 4.90
N ARG A 117 17.75 15.85 4.34
CA ARG A 117 17.93 16.68 3.13
C ARG A 117 18.34 15.90 1.89
N SER A 118 19.17 14.86 2.04
CA SER A 118 19.64 14.02 0.94
C SER A 118 18.55 13.06 0.44
N ILE A 119 17.92 12.28 1.33
CA ILE A 119 16.90 11.29 0.92
C ILE A 119 15.66 11.93 0.31
N ARG A 120 15.28 13.13 0.73
CA ARG A 120 14.10 13.78 0.15
C ARG A 120 14.28 14.10 -1.34
N ARG A 121 15.46 14.58 -1.75
CA ARG A 121 15.71 14.87 -3.18
C ARG A 121 15.63 13.58 -3.99
N GLU A 122 16.24 12.52 -3.48
CA GLU A 122 16.18 11.18 -4.10
C GLU A 122 14.76 10.63 -4.15
N LEU A 123 13.98 10.76 -3.07
CA LEU A 123 12.58 10.34 -3.02
C LEU A 123 11.71 11.10 -4.02
N VAL A 124 11.90 12.41 -4.15
CA VAL A 124 11.15 13.22 -5.13
C VAL A 124 11.54 12.79 -6.56
N ALA A 125 12.83 12.68 -6.86
CA ALA A 125 13.30 12.25 -8.17
C ALA A 125 12.79 10.85 -8.51
N PHE A 126 12.86 9.94 -7.55
CA PHE A 126 12.34 8.58 -7.68
C PHE A 126 10.82 8.58 -7.91
N LEU A 127 10.04 9.38 -7.18
CA LEU A 127 8.59 9.46 -7.37
C LEU A 127 8.20 9.97 -8.75
N VAL A 128 8.93 10.96 -9.25
CA VAL A 128 8.72 11.47 -10.62
C VAL A 128 9.08 10.39 -11.64
N ALA A 129 10.23 9.74 -11.51
CA ALA A 129 10.66 8.67 -12.41
C ALA A 129 9.70 7.47 -12.39
N TYR A 130 9.29 7.04 -11.19
CA TYR A 130 8.31 5.97 -11.00
C TYR A 130 6.97 6.34 -11.61
N GLY A 131 6.49 7.56 -11.38
CA GLY A 131 5.26 8.05 -11.97
C GLY A 131 5.29 8.07 -13.50
N LEU A 132 6.36 8.60 -14.09
CA LEU A 132 6.56 8.59 -15.55
C LEU A 132 6.62 7.15 -16.10
N ALA A 133 7.33 6.24 -15.44
CA ALA A 133 7.40 4.85 -15.84
C ALA A 133 6.01 4.19 -15.83
N MET A 134 5.21 4.43 -14.78
CA MET A 134 3.85 3.90 -14.69
C MET A 134 2.95 4.48 -15.79
N ILE A 135 3.04 5.79 -16.06
CA ILE A 135 2.29 6.45 -17.15
C ILE A 135 2.63 5.82 -18.50
N LEU A 136 3.93 5.67 -18.80
CA LEU A 136 4.39 5.05 -20.05
C LEU A 136 3.96 3.58 -20.16
N MET A 137 4.01 2.82 -19.07
CA MET A 137 3.54 1.43 -19.08
C MET A 137 2.02 1.34 -19.30
N THR A 138 1.23 2.22 -18.67
CA THR A 138 -0.23 2.25 -18.87
C THR A 138 -0.62 2.64 -20.30
N SER A 139 0.13 3.53 -20.96
CA SER A 139 -0.19 3.98 -22.32
C SER A 139 0.12 2.93 -23.39
N VAL A 140 1.12 2.08 -23.17
CA VAL A 140 1.52 1.01 -24.11
C VAL A 140 0.61 -0.23 -24.00
N MET A 141 0.05 -0.52 -22.84
CA MET A 141 -0.77 -1.73 -22.61
C MET A 141 -2.18 -1.68 -23.22
N GLY A 142 -2.58 -0.53 -23.77
CA GLY A 142 -3.81 -0.37 -24.55
C GLY A 142 -3.75 -0.90 -25.99
N GLN A 143 -2.59 -1.37 -26.47
CA GLN A 143 -2.43 -1.85 -27.84
C GLN A 143 -2.31 -3.37 -27.85
N GLY A 144 -3.45 -4.08 -27.80
CA GLY A 144 -3.50 -5.53 -27.90
C GLY A 144 -3.01 -6.03 -29.25
N GLN A 145 -2.03 -6.94 -29.26
CA GLN A 145 -1.53 -7.60 -30.48
C GLN A 145 -2.19 -8.96 -30.77
N SER A 146 -2.98 -9.50 -29.84
CA SER A 146 -3.71 -10.76 -30.06
C SER A 146 -5.22 -10.54 -30.26
N GLU A 147 -5.83 -11.34 -31.12
CA GLU A 147 -7.28 -11.36 -31.42
C GLU A 147 -8.13 -11.48 -30.14
N ALA A 148 -7.74 -12.32 -29.18
CA ALA A 148 -8.47 -12.48 -27.92
C ALA A 148 -8.42 -11.22 -27.04
N GLN A 149 -7.29 -10.50 -27.03
CA GLN A 149 -7.18 -9.21 -26.32
C GLN A 149 -7.99 -8.13 -27.03
N ARG A 150 -8.01 -8.12 -28.36
CA ARG A 150 -8.85 -7.23 -29.16
C ARG A 150 -10.34 -7.46 -28.90
N VAL A 151 -10.81 -8.69 -28.81
CA VAL A 151 -12.22 -9.01 -28.51
C VAL A 151 -12.60 -8.59 -27.09
N VAL A 152 -11.75 -8.83 -26.09
CA VAL A 152 -12.00 -8.35 -24.71
C VAL A 152 -11.96 -6.81 -24.64
N GLN A 153 -11.11 -6.16 -25.43
CA GLN A 153 -11.03 -4.70 -25.53
C GLN A 153 -12.22 -4.08 -26.29
N MET A 154 -12.67 -4.70 -27.38
CA MET A 154 -13.83 -4.28 -28.19
C MET A 154 -15.15 -4.43 -27.43
N ILE A 155 -15.31 -5.48 -26.62
CA ILE A 155 -16.50 -5.65 -25.76
C ILE A 155 -16.50 -4.62 -24.62
N SER A 156 -15.35 -4.05 -24.26
CA SER A 156 -15.22 -3.25 -23.04
C SER A 156 -15.13 -1.73 -23.27
N PHE A 157 -14.33 -1.18 -24.20
CA PHE A 157 -14.06 0.27 -24.17
C PHE A 157 -13.48 0.89 -25.47
N GLU A 158 -14.27 1.10 -26.52
CA GLU A 158 -13.75 1.78 -27.74
C GLU A 158 -13.65 3.32 -27.61
N ASN A 159 -14.51 3.97 -26.81
CA ASN A 159 -14.44 5.42 -26.54
C ASN A 159 -14.16 5.79 -25.07
N GLY A 160 -14.48 4.91 -24.12
CA GLY A 160 -14.26 5.14 -22.68
C GLY A 160 -12.80 5.00 -22.24
N PHE A 161 -11.98 4.24 -22.98
CA PHE A 161 -10.61 3.92 -22.58
C PHE A 161 -9.71 5.16 -22.53
N HIS A 162 -9.83 6.07 -23.49
CA HIS A 162 -9.03 7.31 -23.53
C HIS A 162 -9.40 8.28 -22.40
N ILE A 163 -10.70 8.41 -22.09
CA ILE A 163 -11.19 9.29 -21.02
C ILE A 163 -10.81 8.73 -19.64
N VAL A 164 -11.00 7.43 -19.42
CA VAL A 164 -10.62 6.76 -18.16
C VAL A 164 -9.11 6.82 -17.94
N ASN A 165 -8.30 6.60 -18.97
CA ASN A 165 -6.84 6.75 -18.86
C ASN A 165 -6.44 8.21 -18.60
N GLY A 166 -7.13 9.19 -19.19
CA GLY A 166 -6.92 10.61 -18.91
C GLY A 166 -7.24 10.98 -17.45
N ILE A 167 -8.34 10.45 -16.89
CA ILE A 167 -8.72 10.64 -15.49
C ILE A 167 -7.70 9.97 -14.57
N LEU A 168 -7.30 8.73 -14.86
CA LEU A 168 -6.28 8.02 -14.10
C LEU A 168 -4.95 8.78 -14.14
N LEU A 169 -4.52 9.25 -15.32
CA LEU A 169 -3.32 10.09 -15.50
C LEU A 169 -3.40 11.36 -14.66
N GLY A 170 -4.53 12.07 -14.67
CA GLY A 170 -4.76 13.23 -13.82
C GLY A 170 -4.66 12.89 -12.33
N ALA A 171 -5.26 11.78 -11.91
CA ALA A 171 -5.18 11.29 -10.53
C ALA A 171 -3.75 10.90 -10.13
N PHE A 172 -2.97 10.31 -11.05
CA PHE A 172 -1.54 10.00 -10.83
C PHE A 172 -0.71 11.25 -10.61
N LEU A 173 -0.82 12.23 -11.52
CA LEU A 173 -0.10 13.49 -11.40
C LEU A 173 -0.47 14.21 -10.11
N LEU A 174 -1.76 14.23 -9.76
CA LEU A 174 -2.24 14.78 -8.51
C LEU A 174 -1.65 14.05 -7.30
N ALA A 175 -1.61 12.71 -7.30
CA ALA A 175 -1.02 11.93 -6.22
C ALA A 175 0.47 12.22 -6.02
N ILE A 176 1.23 12.38 -7.12
CA ILE A 176 2.66 12.76 -7.06
C ILE A 176 2.80 14.17 -6.47
N VAL A 177 2.05 15.15 -6.99
CA VAL A 177 2.10 16.54 -6.52
C VAL A 177 1.72 16.63 -5.04
N LEU A 178 0.65 15.95 -4.62
CA LEU A 178 0.24 15.88 -3.22
C LEU A 178 1.31 15.22 -2.35
N SER A 179 1.93 14.12 -2.79
CA SER A 179 3.03 13.47 -2.07
C SER A 179 4.18 14.43 -1.80
N ILE A 180 4.62 15.13 -2.85
CA ILE A 180 5.70 16.11 -2.77
C ILE A 180 5.28 17.26 -1.84
N GLY A 181 4.08 17.81 -2.02
CA GLY A 181 3.54 18.87 -1.18
C GLY A 181 3.51 18.50 0.30
N LEU A 182 3.06 17.30 0.65
CA LEU A 182 3.04 16.78 2.01
C LEU A 182 4.45 16.61 2.59
N MET A 183 5.42 16.11 1.81
CA MET A 183 6.82 16.04 2.23
C MET A 183 7.36 17.43 2.62
N PHE A 184 7.08 18.46 1.82
CA PHE A 184 7.51 19.82 2.13
C PHE A 184 6.76 20.43 3.32
N PHE A 185 5.45 20.21 3.44
CA PHE A 185 4.63 20.69 4.55
C PHE A 185 5.12 20.14 5.90
N PHE A 186 5.26 18.82 6.02
CA PHE A 186 5.76 18.19 7.25
C PHE A 186 7.26 18.46 7.47
N SER A 187 8.03 18.72 6.42
CA SER A 187 9.42 19.16 6.57
C SER A 187 9.57 20.57 7.13
N ARG A 188 8.60 21.49 6.97
CA ARG A 188 8.70 22.84 7.57
C ARG A 188 8.36 22.82 9.06
N LYS A 189 7.48 21.91 9.49
CA LYS A 189 7.14 21.68 10.90
C LYS A 189 8.19 20.86 11.68
N ARG A 190 9.39 20.65 11.11
CA ARG A 190 10.46 19.73 11.56
C ARG A 190 11.14 20.05 12.89
N SER A 191 10.82 21.16 13.55
CA SER A 191 11.57 21.60 14.73
C SER A 191 11.53 20.59 15.89
N THR A 192 10.55 19.68 15.93
CA THR A 192 10.42 18.77 17.07
C THR A 192 10.05 17.32 16.67
N GLU A 193 11.04 16.42 16.84
CA GLU A 193 10.92 15.03 17.32
C GLU A 193 10.78 13.82 16.35
N GLY A 194 11.86 13.03 16.31
CA GLY A 194 11.93 11.84 17.18
C GLY A 194 11.40 10.51 16.66
N LEU A 195 10.13 10.42 16.24
CA LEU A 195 9.50 9.11 15.99
C LEU A 195 8.82 8.94 14.62
N PHE A 196 8.23 9.97 14.01
CA PHE A 196 7.37 9.79 12.81
C PHE A 196 7.65 10.80 11.70
N SER A 197 8.92 11.02 11.36
CA SER A 197 9.25 11.90 10.23
C SER A 197 8.61 11.39 8.94
N PHE A 198 7.80 12.23 8.29
CA PHE A 198 7.04 11.88 7.09
C PHE A 198 7.91 11.19 6.03
N ASP A 199 9.08 11.76 5.71
CA ASP A 199 10.00 11.20 4.71
C ASP A 199 10.43 9.75 5.01
N LYS A 200 10.68 9.43 6.29
CA LYS A 200 11.05 8.06 6.69
C LYS A 200 9.86 7.11 6.56
N ILE A 201 8.69 7.52 7.06
CA ILE A 201 7.47 6.72 6.97
C ILE A 201 7.11 6.46 5.50
N TYR A 202 7.25 7.49 4.67
CA TYR A 202 7.04 7.40 3.23
C TYR A 202 7.97 6.37 2.60
N LEU A 203 9.28 6.48 2.85
CA LEU A 203 10.26 5.54 2.29
C LEU A 203 9.97 4.10 2.72
N VAL A 204 9.78 3.84 4.01
CA VAL A 204 9.59 2.47 4.50
C VAL A 204 8.27 1.87 4.03
N THR A 205 7.21 2.67 3.95
CA THR A 205 5.91 2.25 3.42
C THR A 205 6.02 1.98 1.92
N PHE A 206 6.72 2.84 1.18
CA PHE A 206 6.94 2.69 -0.25
C PHE A 206 7.64 1.36 -0.57
N LEU A 207 8.76 1.08 0.09
CA LEU A 207 9.52 -0.17 -0.12
C LEU A 207 8.67 -1.40 0.19
N ALA A 208 7.89 -1.37 1.27
CA ALA A 208 6.97 -2.46 1.61
C ALA A 208 5.88 -2.67 0.55
N MET A 209 5.29 -1.59 0.05
CA MET A 209 4.24 -1.66 -0.97
C MET A 209 4.74 -2.14 -2.33
N ILE A 210 5.94 -1.74 -2.73
CA ILE A 210 6.59 -2.24 -3.95
C ILE A 210 6.87 -3.75 -3.84
N LEU A 211 7.44 -4.18 -2.71
CA LEU A 211 7.74 -5.60 -2.51
C LEU A 211 6.47 -6.45 -2.43
N ARG A 212 5.42 -5.97 -1.74
CA ARG A 212 4.07 -6.57 -1.77
C ARG A 212 3.56 -6.70 -3.21
N SER A 213 3.71 -5.66 -4.02
CA SER A 213 3.24 -5.64 -5.42
C SER A 213 3.97 -6.65 -6.30
N LEU A 214 5.29 -6.78 -6.11
CA LEU A 214 6.12 -7.79 -6.77
C LEU A 214 5.65 -9.20 -6.44
N ILE A 215 5.56 -9.52 -5.13
CA ILE A 215 5.20 -10.85 -4.63
C ILE A 215 3.78 -11.22 -5.08
N SER A 216 2.81 -10.34 -4.85
CA SER A 216 1.40 -10.63 -5.17
C SER A 216 1.14 -10.73 -6.67
N GLY A 217 1.81 -9.91 -7.49
CA GLY A 217 1.64 -10.00 -8.94
C GLY A 217 2.33 -11.21 -9.55
N TYR A 218 3.53 -11.56 -9.06
CA TYR A 218 4.21 -12.79 -9.47
C TYR A 218 3.44 -14.04 -9.03
N GLY A 219 2.92 -14.04 -7.79
CA GLY A 219 2.09 -15.12 -7.26
C GLY A 219 0.82 -15.34 -8.07
N LEU A 220 0.14 -14.25 -8.45
CA LEU A 220 -1.05 -14.35 -9.28
C LEU A 220 -0.71 -14.87 -10.68
N TRP A 221 0.40 -14.45 -11.28
CA TRP A 221 0.85 -14.93 -12.59
C TRP A 221 1.13 -16.45 -12.57
N LEU A 222 1.76 -16.95 -11.50
CA LEU A 222 1.95 -18.39 -11.29
C LEU A 222 0.61 -19.12 -11.12
N TYR A 223 -0.28 -18.57 -10.28
CA TYR A 223 -1.58 -19.16 -9.98
C TYR A 223 -2.51 -19.20 -11.21
N MET A 224 -2.41 -18.22 -12.11
CA MET A 224 -3.17 -18.14 -13.37
C MET A 224 -2.54 -18.93 -14.52
N GLY A 225 -1.53 -19.77 -14.24
CA GLY A 225 -0.91 -20.63 -15.25
C GLY A 225 -0.11 -19.88 -16.32
N LYS A 226 0.35 -18.65 -16.03
CA LYS A 226 1.17 -17.83 -16.94
C LYS A 226 0.48 -17.50 -18.29
N THR A 227 -0.84 -17.52 -18.31
CA THR A 227 -1.68 -17.33 -19.51
C THR A 227 -1.58 -15.92 -20.12
N VAL A 228 -1.21 -14.93 -19.31
CA VAL A 228 -1.03 -13.53 -19.73
C VAL A 228 0.37 -13.06 -19.30
N PRO A 229 1.04 -12.17 -20.06
CA PRO A 229 2.33 -11.63 -19.65
C PRO A 229 2.29 -11.01 -18.25
N LEU A 230 3.34 -11.25 -17.46
CA LEU A 230 3.44 -10.85 -16.05
C LEU A 230 3.13 -9.37 -15.80
N ILE A 231 3.48 -8.50 -16.76
CA ILE A 231 3.25 -7.06 -16.68
C ILE A 231 1.77 -6.68 -16.48
N PHE A 232 0.82 -7.47 -16.99
CA PHE A 232 -0.62 -7.24 -16.80
C PHE A 232 -1.07 -7.46 -15.36
N TYR A 233 -0.40 -8.34 -14.62
CA TYR A 233 -0.68 -8.54 -13.20
C TYR A 233 0.05 -7.50 -12.32
N TRP A 234 1.23 -7.05 -12.75
CA TRP A 234 2.04 -6.09 -12.03
C TRP A 234 1.55 -4.65 -12.14
N LEU A 235 1.10 -4.22 -13.31
CA LEU A 235 0.68 -2.83 -13.55
C LEU A 235 -0.34 -2.31 -12.50
N PRO A 236 -1.52 -2.94 -12.30
CA PRO A 236 -2.48 -2.49 -11.28
C PRO A 236 -1.90 -2.46 -9.87
N ARG A 237 -0.98 -3.38 -9.57
CA ARG A 237 -0.36 -3.50 -8.26
C ARG A 237 0.67 -2.41 -8.03
N PHE A 238 1.45 -2.01 -9.03
CA PHE A 238 2.39 -0.89 -8.93
C PHE A 238 1.72 0.49 -8.96
N VAL A 239 0.54 0.58 -9.56
CA VAL A 239 -0.28 1.80 -9.48
C VAL A 239 -0.73 2.08 -8.04
N THR A 240 -1.16 1.05 -7.33
CA THR A 240 -1.76 1.17 -5.99
C THR A 240 -0.86 1.89 -4.95
N PRO A 241 0.45 1.58 -4.83
CA PRO A 241 1.40 2.29 -3.97
C PRO A 241 1.42 3.81 -4.16
N MET A 242 1.19 4.33 -5.38
CA MET A 242 1.23 5.77 -5.65
C MET A 242 0.15 6.53 -4.86
N PHE A 243 -0.99 5.87 -4.63
CA PHE A 243 -2.09 6.44 -3.87
C PHE A 243 -2.00 6.08 -2.39
N LEU A 244 -1.63 4.83 -2.07
CA LEU A 244 -1.63 4.36 -0.68
C LEU A 244 -0.48 4.91 0.15
N VAL A 245 0.74 4.98 -0.40
CA VAL A 245 1.92 5.41 0.37
C VAL A 245 1.76 6.82 0.94
N PRO A 246 1.29 7.83 0.17
CA PRO A 246 1.10 9.18 0.69
C PRO A 246 0.00 9.23 1.77
N ILE A 247 -1.10 8.50 1.55
CA ILE A 247 -2.22 8.42 2.49
C ILE A 247 -1.77 7.78 3.81
N VAL A 248 -1.07 6.64 3.75
CA VAL A 248 -0.58 5.93 4.94
C VAL A 248 0.42 6.78 5.69
N SER A 249 1.35 7.42 4.97
CA SER A 249 2.35 8.29 5.58
C SER A 249 1.72 9.51 6.24
N PHE A 250 0.72 10.11 5.59
CA PHE A 250 -0.07 11.20 6.14
C PHE A 250 -0.82 10.77 7.40
N ALA A 251 -1.53 9.65 7.36
CA ALA A 251 -2.28 9.14 8.50
C ALA A 251 -1.38 8.89 9.71
N ILE A 252 -0.24 8.20 9.51
CA ILE A 252 0.69 7.87 10.59
C ILE A 252 1.38 9.12 11.16
N THR A 253 1.92 9.98 10.30
CA THR A 253 2.58 11.21 10.76
C THR A 253 1.58 12.19 11.37
N GLY A 254 0.37 12.29 10.82
CA GLY A 254 -0.72 13.10 11.36
C GLY A 254 -1.17 12.61 12.73
N LEU A 255 -1.40 11.31 12.91
CA LEU A 255 -1.71 10.71 14.21
C LEU A 255 -0.58 10.94 15.22
N GLY A 256 0.69 10.76 14.81
CA GLY A 256 1.83 11.04 15.67
C GLY A 256 1.89 12.51 16.12
N TYR A 257 1.56 13.45 15.23
CA TYR A 257 1.50 14.87 15.55
C TYR A 257 0.37 15.20 16.53
N ILE A 258 -0.82 14.64 16.31
CA ILE A 258 -1.97 14.81 17.19
C ILE A 258 -1.67 14.26 18.58
N LEU A 259 -1.24 13.00 18.68
CA LEU A 259 -0.96 12.33 19.95
C LEU A 259 0.06 13.11 20.78
N LYS A 260 1.15 13.55 20.15
CA LYS A 260 2.18 14.34 20.82
C LYS A 260 1.63 15.63 21.44
N ARG A 261 0.71 16.32 20.76
CA ARG A 261 0.07 17.53 21.28
C ARG A 261 -0.78 17.26 22.53
N TYR A 262 -1.35 16.06 22.64
CA TYR A 262 -2.21 15.68 23.78
C TYR A 262 -1.48 14.93 24.90
N THR A 263 -0.21 14.55 24.71
CA THR A 263 0.61 13.86 25.73
C THR A 263 1.69 14.74 26.36
N HIS A 264 1.95 15.92 25.79
CA HIS A 264 2.96 16.86 26.26
C HIS A 264 2.42 18.28 26.55
N ASP A 265 1.09 18.43 26.61
CA ASP A 265 0.39 19.46 27.39
C ASP A 265 -0.19 18.79 28.64
#